data_AF-F7KU64-F1
#
_entry.id   AF-F7KU64-F1
#
_cell.length_a   1.000
_cell.length_b   1.000
_cell.length_c   1.000
_cell.angle_alpha   90.00
_cell.angle_beta   90.00
_cell.angle_gamma   90.00
#
_symmetry.space_group_name_H-M   'P 1'
#
loop_
_entity.id
_entity.type
_entity.pdbx_description
1 polymer ?
#
loop_
_entity_poly.entity_id
_entity_poly.type
_entity_poly.pdbx_seq_one_letter_code
_entity_poly.pdbx_strand_id
1 'polypeptide(L)'
;MLAAERQSRIVDVIRKKGSVHVDELAKELSVSPMTIRRDLVKLQQDDRIERCHGGAMAKQEVTYEDKLTSHKKEKEKIARCCFSYVSEGDTVFLDAGTTTYEIARLIKDIPGILIVTNDLEIARLIKDSDAELFICGGSVQKSTGSMFGHYATQMLADFKFDAGFFRRGIHQ
;
A
#
# COMPACT_ATOMS: atom_id res chain seq x y z
N MET A 1 6.18 0.64 32.89
CA MET A 1 5.62 0.20 31.60
C MET A 1 6.71 0.18 30.56
N LEU A 2 6.88 -0.92 29.84
CA LEU A 2 7.87 -1.00 28.75
C LEU A 2 7.45 -0.10 27.57
N ALA A 3 8.42 0.36 26.78
CA ALA A 3 8.14 1.27 25.67
C ALA A 3 7.18 0.65 24.63
N ALA A 4 7.39 -0.62 24.25
CA ALA A 4 6.54 -1.33 23.30
C ALA A 4 5.08 -1.51 23.80
N GLU A 5 4.92 -1.85 25.08
CA GLU A 5 3.61 -1.95 25.73
C GLU A 5 2.86 -0.61 25.72
N ARG A 6 3.58 0.48 26.04
CA ARG A 6 3.03 1.83 26.01
C ARG A 6 2.61 2.24 24.60
N GLN A 7 3.46 2.00 23.62
CA GLN A 7 3.17 2.27 22.21
C GLN A 7 1.94 1.51 21.72
N SER A 8 1.76 0.24 22.13
CA SER A 8 0.55 -0.52 21.81
C SER A 8 -0.70 0.14 22.39
N ARG A 9 -0.65 0.53 23.68
CA ARG A 9 -1.77 1.23 24.32
C ARG A 9 -2.10 2.56 23.64
N ILE A 10 -1.09 3.34 23.24
CA ILE A 10 -1.30 4.60 22.50
C ILE A 10 -2.10 4.35 21.22
N VAL A 11 -1.72 3.32 20.45
CA VAL A 11 -2.45 2.95 19.21
C VAL A 11 -3.89 2.52 19.52
N ASP A 12 -4.11 1.75 20.58
CA ASP A 12 -5.45 1.29 20.96
C ASP A 12 -6.36 2.44 21.40
N VAL A 13 -5.84 3.40 22.18
CA VAL A 13 -6.57 4.62 22.59
C VAL A 13 -6.95 5.44 21.35
N ILE A 14 -5.99 5.66 20.45
CA ILE A 14 -6.20 6.40 19.21
C ILE A 14 -7.25 5.71 18.33
N ARG A 15 -7.20 4.38 18.18
CA ARG A 15 -8.19 3.59 17.42
C ARG A 15 -9.60 3.71 17.99
N LYS A 16 -9.74 3.72 19.31
CA LYS A 16 -11.05 3.83 19.99
C LYS A 16 -11.64 5.23 19.93
N LYS A 17 -10.81 6.27 20.11
CA LYS A 17 -11.24 7.67 20.18
C LYS A 17 -11.23 8.37 18.82
N GLY A 18 -10.60 7.77 17.80
CA GLY A 18 -10.39 8.36 16.48
C GLY A 18 -9.27 9.41 16.46
N SER A 19 -9.19 10.29 17.47
CA SER A 19 -8.08 11.23 17.67
C SER A 19 -7.84 11.51 19.14
N VAL A 20 -6.62 11.94 19.49
CA VAL A 20 -6.24 12.23 20.87
C VAL A 20 -5.13 13.29 20.94
N HIS A 21 -5.15 14.10 22.00
CA HIS A 21 -4.08 15.07 22.29
C HIS A 21 -2.93 14.46 23.10
N VAL A 22 -1.73 15.04 22.92
CA VAL A 22 -0.52 14.62 23.66
C VAL A 22 -0.74 14.70 25.17
N ASP A 23 -1.35 15.77 25.66
CA ASP A 23 -1.55 16.00 27.10
C ASP A 23 -2.57 15.03 27.70
N GLU A 24 -3.54 14.57 26.90
CA GLU A 24 -4.51 13.55 27.32
C GLU A 24 -3.84 12.18 27.44
N LEU A 25 -3.07 11.76 26.42
CA LEU A 25 -2.28 10.52 26.48
C LEU A 25 -1.27 10.53 27.63
N ALA A 26 -0.64 11.68 27.89
CA ALA A 26 0.32 11.84 28.97
C ALA A 26 -0.33 11.61 30.34
N LYS A 27 -1.53 12.15 30.55
CA LYS A 27 -2.33 11.92 31.77
C LYS A 27 -2.79 10.47 31.87
N GLU A 28 -3.39 9.93 30.80
CA GLU A 28 -3.95 8.57 30.77
C GLU A 28 -2.88 7.49 31.03
N LEU A 29 -1.68 7.68 30.48
CA LEU A 29 -0.57 6.72 30.61
C LEU A 29 0.42 7.08 31.73
N SER A 30 0.18 8.16 32.47
CA SER A 30 1.02 8.65 33.56
C SER A 30 2.50 8.82 33.15
N VAL A 31 2.74 9.48 32.01
CA VAL A 31 4.08 9.78 31.48
C VAL A 31 4.19 11.24 31.05
N SER A 32 5.40 11.75 30.84
CA SER A 32 5.59 13.13 30.40
C SER A 32 5.09 13.36 28.96
N PRO A 33 4.59 14.57 28.62
CA PRO A 33 4.24 14.94 27.24
C PRO A 33 5.38 14.72 26.23
N MET A 34 6.64 14.92 26.65
CA MET A 34 7.80 14.63 25.81
C MET A 34 7.96 13.14 25.48
N THR A 35 7.62 12.26 26.41
CA THR A 35 7.63 10.80 26.19
C THR A 35 6.61 10.43 25.13
N ILE A 36 5.38 10.94 25.26
CA ILE A 36 4.32 10.74 24.26
C ILE A 36 4.75 11.29 22.89
N ARG A 37 5.30 12.51 22.82
CA ARG A 37 5.78 13.07 21.53
C ARG A 37 6.81 12.16 20.87
N ARG A 38 7.75 11.59 21.64
CA ARG A 38 8.76 10.66 21.11
C ARG A 38 8.13 9.34 20.64
N ASP A 39 7.16 8.81 21.37
CA ASP A 39 6.45 7.60 20.99
C ASP A 39 5.59 7.80 19.73
N LEU A 40 4.88 8.93 19.61
CA LEU A 40 4.10 9.28 18.42
C LEU A 40 4.99 9.46 17.19
N VAL A 41 6.20 10.01 17.33
CA VAL A 41 7.18 10.09 16.22
C VAL A 41 7.54 8.70 15.74
N LYS A 42 7.87 7.78 16.65
CA LYS A 42 8.20 6.38 16.28
C LYS A 42 7.01 5.68 15.64
N LEU A 43 5.82 5.78 16.24
CA LEU A 43 4.61 5.17 15.70
C LEU A 43 4.21 5.72 14.33
N GLN A 44 4.50 7.00 14.03
CA GLN A 44 4.33 7.56 12.70
C GLN A 44 5.38 7.04 11.72
N GLN A 45 6.65 6.91 12.14
CA GLN A 45 7.70 6.30 11.31
C GLN A 45 7.38 4.83 10.98
N ASP A 46 6.74 4.13 11.91
CA ASP A 46 6.23 2.77 11.72
C ASP A 46 4.87 2.73 10.99
N ASP A 47 4.37 3.88 10.53
CA ASP A 47 3.14 4.02 9.73
C ASP A 47 1.85 3.54 10.43
N ARG A 48 1.84 3.54 11.77
CA ARG A 48 0.75 3.03 12.63
C ARG A 48 -0.31 4.07 13.01
N ILE A 49 0.03 5.36 12.93
CA ILE A 49 -0.81 6.52 13.30
C ILE A 49 -0.47 7.71 12.42
N GLU A 50 -1.36 8.71 12.36
CA GLU A 50 -1.12 9.98 11.69
C GLU A 50 -1.00 11.10 12.73
N ARG A 51 0.04 11.94 12.66
CA ARG A 51 0.19 13.06 13.60
C ARG A 51 -0.52 14.29 13.09
N CYS A 52 -1.16 14.99 14.02
CA CYS A 52 -1.76 16.30 13.80
C CYS A 52 -1.15 17.32 14.78
N HIS A 53 -1.52 18.59 14.65
CA HIS A 53 -0.98 19.64 15.52
C HIS A 53 -1.38 19.38 16.99
N GLY A 54 -0.41 19.04 17.83
CA GLY A 54 -0.61 18.80 19.26
C GLY A 54 -1.15 17.40 19.64
N GLY A 55 -1.23 16.46 18.70
CA GLY A 55 -1.84 15.15 18.94
C GLY A 55 -1.52 14.10 17.89
N ALA A 56 -2.36 13.07 17.84
CA ALA A 56 -2.38 12.05 16.80
C ALA A 56 -3.79 11.53 16.57
N MET A 57 -4.04 11.04 15.37
CA MET A 57 -5.29 10.43 14.97
C MET A 57 -5.07 9.02 14.44
N ALA A 58 -6.13 8.23 14.50
CA ALA A 58 -6.17 6.91 13.92
C ALA A 58 -5.92 7.09 12.44
N LYS A 59 -4.93 6.37 11.93
CA LYS A 59 -4.76 6.28 10.50
C LYS A 59 -6.05 5.68 9.95
N GLN A 60 -6.81 6.47 9.19
CA GLN A 60 -7.87 5.91 8.39
C GLN A 60 -7.19 5.03 7.35
N GLU A 61 -7.31 3.72 7.49
CA GLU A 61 -6.97 2.81 6.40
C GLU A 61 -7.98 3.06 5.30
N VAL A 62 -7.64 3.98 4.39
CA VAL A 62 -8.38 4.15 3.15
C VAL A 62 -8.28 2.80 2.45
N THR A 63 -9.42 2.12 2.36
CA THR A 63 -9.51 0.77 1.81
C THR A 63 -9.06 0.78 0.36
N TYR A 64 -8.72 -0.39 -0.17
CA TYR A 64 -8.44 -0.50 -1.60
C TYR A 64 -9.63 0.00 -2.44
N GLU A 65 -10.86 -0.34 -2.05
CA GLU A 65 -12.10 0.07 -2.72
C GLU A 65 -12.29 1.60 -2.71
N ASP A 66 -12.05 2.26 -1.57
CA ASP A 66 -12.10 3.72 -1.47
C ASP A 66 -11.03 4.37 -2.35
N LYS A 67 -9.82 3.81 -2.38
CA LYS A 67 -8.77 4.28 -3.29
C LYS A 67 -9.19 4.08 -4.73
N LEU A 68 -9.86 2.98 -5.08
CA LEU A 68 -10.17 2.65 -6.47
C LEU A 68 -11.17 3.66 -7.06
N THR A 69 -12.13 4.11 -6.24
CA THR A 69 -13.14 5.09 -6.65
C THR A 69 -12.61 6.53 -6.64
N SER A 70 -11.69 6.85 -5.71
CA SER A 70 -11.08 8.17 -5.63
C SER A 70 -10.16 8.49 -6.82
N HIS A 71 -10.28 9.70 -7.36
CA HIS A 71 -9.48 10.20 -8.50
C HIS A 71 -9.44 9.24 -9.70
N LYS A 72 -10.54 8.51 -9.94
CA LYS A 72 -10.61 7.47 -10.97
C LYS A 72 -10.30 8.02 -12.37
N LYS A 73 -10.88 9.17 -12.73
CA LYS A 73 -10.68 9.79 -14.05
C LYS A 73 -9.21 10.15 -14.31
N GLU A 74 -8.50 10.61 -13.29
CA GLU A 74 -7.08 10.91 -13.35
C GLU A 74 -6.26 9.64 -13.54
N LYS A 75 -6.60 8.57 -12.81
CA LYS A 75 -5.93 7.27 -12.94
C LYS A 75 -6.14 6.64 -14.31
N GLU A 76 -7.36 6.72 -14.86
CA GLU A 76 -7.64 6.28 -16.23
C GLU A 76 -6.85 7.07 -17.28
N LYS A 77 -6.64 8.38 -17.07
CA LYS A 77 -5.79 9.19 -17.96
C LYS A 77 -4.33 8.74 -17.90
N ILE A 78 -3.80 8.50 -16.70
CA ILE A 78 -2.45 7.97 -16.53
C ILE A 78 -2.35 6.59 -17.21
N ALA A 79 -3.33 5.71 -16.98
CA ALA A 79 -3.34 4.37 -17.55
C ALA A 79 -3.31 4.38 -19.08
N ARG A 80 -4.07 5.28 -19.72
CA ARG A 80 -4.01 5.45 -21.19
C ARG A 80 -2.65 5.91 -21.71
N CYS A 81 -1.94 6.74 -20.96
CA CYS A 81 -0.57 7.13 -21.32
C CYS A 81 0.39 5.94 -21.16
N CYS A 82 0.25 5.16 -20.08
CA CYS A 82 1.04 3.95 -19.86
C CYS A 82 0.78 2.87 -20.92
N PHE A 83 -0.46 2.73 -21.38
CA PHE A 83 -0.85 1.76 -22.40
C PHE A 83 -0.04 1.89 -23.70
N SER A 84 0.37 3.09 -24.11
CA SER A 84 1.18 3.26 -25.33
C SER A 84 2.62 2.76 -25.21
N TYR A 85 3.05 2.30 -24.03
CA TYR A 85 4.37 1.71 -23.80
C TYR A 85 4.33 0.18 -23.71
N VAL A 86 3.16 -0.43 -23.90
CA VAL A 86 2.97 -1.88 -23.82
C VAL A 86 2.59 -2.41 -25.19
N SER A 87 3.27 -3.48 -25.60
CA SER A 87 3.11 -4.15 -26.89
C SER A 87 2.67 -5.61 -26.71
N GLU A 88 2.27 -6.22 -27.82
CA GLU A 88 2.01 -7.66 -27.89
C GLU A 88 3.24 -8.48 -27.49
N GLY A 89 3.06 -9.49 -26.64
CA GLY A 89 4.16 -10.34 -26.18
C GLY A 89 5.03 -9.77 -25.04
N ASP A 90 4.77 -8.55 -24.58
CA ASP A 90 5.58 -7.92 -23.53
C ASP A 90 5.43 -8.63 -22.17
N THR A 91 6.51 -8.63 -21.41
CA THR A 91 6.52 -8.96 -19.97
C THR A 91 6.43 -7.69 -19.15
N VAL A 92 5.27 -7.47 -18.49
CA VAL A 92 4.96 -6.23 -17.77
C VAL A 92 4.85 -6.46 -16.26
N PHE A 93 5.59 -5.68 -15.48
CA PHE A 93 5.39 -5.61 -14.03
C PHE A 93 4.38 -4.53 -13.64
N LEU A 94 3.43 -4.90 -12.78
CA LEU A 94 2.47 -4.01 -12.15
C LEU A 94 2.58 -4.06 -10.63
N ASP A 95 3.10 -2.97 -10.05
CA ASP A 95 3.16 -2.79 -8.60
C ASP A 95 1.76 -2.63 -7.98
N ALA A 96 1.67 -2.73 -6.67
CA ALA A 96 0.42 -2.62 -5.94
C ALA A 96 -0.14 -1.20 -5.92
N GLY A 97 -1.39 -1.06 -6.36
CA GLY A 97 -2.06 0.23 -6.39
C GLY A 97 -3.20 0.35 -7.38
N THR A 98 -4.08 1.30 -7.09
CA THR A 98 -5.27 1.55 -7.90
C THR A 98 -4.98 2.22 -9.24
N THR A 99 -3.81 2.84 -9.40
CA THR A 99 -3.39 3.40 -10.70
C THR A 99 -2.88 2.31 -11.62
N THR A 100 -2.03 1.41 -11.10
CA THR A 100 -1.55 0.22 -11.81
C THR A 100 -2.68 -0.77 -12.09
N TYR A 101 -3.71 -0.82 -11.25
CA TYR A 101 -4.95 -1.53 -11.54
C TYR A 101 -5.68 -1.01 -12.79
N GLU A 102 -5.78 0.31 -12.99
CA GLU A 102 -6.37 0.85 -14.23
C GLU A 102 -5.49 0.56 -15.46
N ILE A 103 -4.17 0.44 -15.29
CA ILE A 103 -3.27 -0.05 -16.36
C ILE A 103 -3.59 -1.51 -16.68
N ALA A 104 -3.67 -2.38 -15.65
CA ALA A 104 -4.03 -3.79 -15.80
C ALA A 104 -5.31 -3.97 -16.61
N ARG A 105 -6.34 -3.17 -16.31
CA ARG A 105 -7.63 -3.21 -17.03
C ARG A 105 -7.51 -2.95 -18.53
N LEU A 106 -6.53 -2.18 -18.98
CA LEU A 106 -6.32 -1.86 -20.39
C LEU A 106 -5.45 -2.89 -21.11
N ILE A 107 -4.48 -3.50 -20.41
CA ILE A 107 -3.47 -4.36 -21.03
C ILE A 107 -3.79 -5.86 -20.92
N LYS A 108 -4.69 -6.27 -20.03
CA LYS A 108 -4.95 -7.70 -19.72
C LYS A 108 -5.45 -8.57 -20.88
N ASP A 109 -5.89 -7.94 -21.98
CA ASP A 109 -6.41 -8.61 -23.17
C ASP A 109 -5.47 -8.44 -24.38
N ILE A 110 -4.25 -7.91 -24.17
CA ILE A 110 -3.21 -7.84 -25.20
C ILE A 110 -2.71 -9.28 -25.48
N PRO A 111 -2.65 -9.73 -26.74
CA PRO A 111 -2.21 -11.10 -27.04
C PRO A 111 -0.79 -11.38 -26.55
N GLY A 112 -0.59 -12.58 -26.01
CA GLY A 112 0.73 -13.06 -25.57
C GLY A 112 1.36 -12.28 -24.42
N ILE A 113 0.65 -11.35 -23.79
CA ILE A 113 1.20 -10.55 -22.70
C ILE A 113 1.39 -11.40 -21.44
N LEU A 114 2.54 -11.21 -20.78
CA LEU A 114 2.85 -11.75 -19.48
C LEU A 114 2.78 -10.64 -18.44
N ILE A 115 1.87 -10.76 -17.48
CA ILE A 115 1.73 -9.80 -16.39
C ILE A 115 2.25 -10.40 -15.09
N VAL A 116 3.17 -9.68 -14.46
CA VAL A 116 3.70 -10.01 -13.13
C VAL A 116 3.24 -8.93 -12.16
N THR A 117 2.64 -9.32 -11.04
CA THR A 117 2.14 -8.37 -10.04
C THR A 117 2.32 -8.86 -8.61
N ASN A 118 2.48 -7.93 -7.67
CA ASN A 118 2.43 -8.20 -6.23
C ASN A 118 1.09 -7.80 -5.59
N ASP A 119 0.04 -7.56 -6.38
CA ASP A 119 -1.25 -7.05 -5.91
C ASP A 119 -2.36 -8.10 -6.15
N LEU A 120 -3.04 -8.51 -5.07
CA LEU A 120 -4.11 -9.51 -5.15
C LEU A 120 -5.31 -9.03 -5.96
N GLU A 121 -5.61 -7.72 -5.97
CA GLU A 121 -6.74 -7.17 -6.72
C GLU A 121 -6.44 -7.11 -8.22
N ILE A 122 -5.21 -6.77 -8.59
CA ILE A 122 -4.74 -6.86 -9.98
C ILE A 122 -4.75 -8.33 -10.44
N ALA A 123 -4.23 -9.24 -9.62
CA ALA A 123 -4.25 -10.66 -9.92
C ALA A 123 -5.68 -11.19 -10.12
N ARG A 124 -6.61 -10.81 -9.25
CA ARG A 124 -8.02 -11.18 -9.36
C ARG A 124 -8.65 -10.67 -10.66
N LEU A 125 -8.32 -9.45 -11.07
CA LEU A 125 -8.81 -8.86 -12.32
C LEU A 125 -8.30 -9.61 -13.57
N ILE A 126 -7.04 -10.06 -13.55
CA ILE A 126 -6.37 -10.70 -14.69
C ILE A 126 -6.68 -12.20 -14.76
N LYS A 127 -6.97 -12.84 -13.63
CA LYS A 127 -7.25 -14.29 -13.56
C LYS A 127 -8.24 -14.78 -14.64
N ASP A 128 -9.20 -13.95 -15.02
CA ASP A 128 -10.25 -14.29 -15.98
C ASP A 128 -9.97 -13.74 -17.41
N SER A 129 -8.72 -13.38 -17.75
CA SER A 129 -8.30 -12.97 -19.11
C SER A 129 -7.30 -13.94 -19.74
N ASP A 130 -6.92 -13.70 -20.99
CA ASP A 130 -5.97 -14.52 -21.75
C ASP A 130 -4.49 -14.23 -21.44
N ALA A 131 -4.21 -13.20 -20.61
CA ALA A 131 -2.86 -12.85 -20.22
C ALA A 131 -2.25 -13.95 -19.33
N GLU A 132 -0.97 -14.26 -19.55
CA GLU A 132 -0.22 -15.08 -18.61
C GLU A 132 0.00 -14.27 -17.32
N LEU A 133 -0.23 -14.89 -16.16
CA LEU A 133 -0.23 -14.19 -14.88
C LEU A 133 0.73 -14.85 -13.89
N PHE A 134 1.68 -14.07 -13.39
CA PHE A 134 2.49 -14.43 -12.22
C PHE A 134 2.21 -13.47 -11.07
N ILE A 135 2.08 -14.04 -9.89
CA ILE A 135 1.84 -13.29 -8.66
C ILE A 135 3.08 -13.42 -7.79
N CYS A 136 3.73 -12.31 -7.48
CA CYS A 136 4.87 -12.27 -6.58
C CYS A 136 4.41 -12.62 -5.16
N GLY A 137 4.66 -13.87 -4.76
CA GLY A 137 4.28 -14.38 -3.43
C GLY A 137 5.10 -13.74 -2.31
N GLY A 138 4.53 -13.67 -1.10
CA GLY A 138 5.22 -13.07 0.05
C GLY A 138 4.30 -12.88 1.25
N SER A 139 4.68 -11.96 2.13
CA SER A 139 3.81 -11.53 3.22
C SER A 139 2.73 -10.59 2.69
N VAL A 140 1.46 -10.88 3.02
CA VAL A 140 0.31 -10.09 2.57
C VAL A 140 0.05 -8.93 3.53
N GLN A 141 0.05 -7.70 3.01
CA GLN A 141 -0.49 -6.54 3.70
C GLN A 141 -2.01 -6.58 3.65
N LYS A 142 -2.64 -7.00 4.76
CA LYS A 142 -4.09 -7.28 4.81
C LYS A 142 -4.99 -6.10 4.42
N SER A 143 -4.57 -4.86 4.65
CA SER A 143 -5.38 -3.68 4.35
C SER A 143 -5.37 -3.25 2.88
N THR A 144 -4.39 -3.71 2.11
CA THR A 144 -4.24 -3.34 0.69
C THR A 144 -4.25 -4.53 -0.25
N GLY A 145 -4.02 -5.75 0.25
CA GLY A 145 -3.87 -6.94 -0.58
C GLY A 145 -2.51 -7.03 -1.29
N SER A 146 -1.56 -6.16 -0.97
CA SER A 146 -0.21 -6.15 -1.57
C SER A 146 0.70 -7.17 -0.89
N MET A 147 1.59 -7.79 -1.66
CA MET A 147 2.59 -8.75 -1.20
C MET A 147 3.98 -8.13 -1.18
N PHE A 148 4.74 -8.44 -0.13
CA PHE A 148 6.09 -7.93 0.07
C PHE A 148 6.99 -8.93 0.81
N GLY A 149 8.27 -8.59 0.91
CA GLY A 149 9.28 -9.37 1.62
C GLY A 149 10.13 -10.24 0.70
N HIS A 150 11.00 -11.04 1.31
CA HIS A 150 12.09 -11.74 0.64
C HIS A 150 11.65 -12.55 -0.60
N TYR A 151 10.59 -13.37 -0.47
CA TYR A 151 10.11 -14.21 -1.57
C TYR A 151 9.59 -13.39 -2.76
N ALA A 152 8.91 -12.27 -2.51
CA ALA A 152 8.40 -11.41 -3.57
C ALA A 152 9.56 -10.79 -4.34
N THR A 153 10.57 -10.31 -3.63
CA THR A 153 11.77 -9.70 -4.23
C THR A 153 12.61 -10.71 -5.00
N GLN A 154 12.77 -11.94 -4.51
CA GLN A 154 13.49 -12.99 -5.24
C GLN A 154 12.80 -13.35 -6.54
N MET A 155 11.48 -13.58 -6.47
CA MET A 155 10.70 -13.91 -7.66
C MET A 155 10.81 -12.80 -8.71
N LEU A 156 10.73 -11.53 -8.31
CA LEU A 156 10.92 -10.40 -9.23
C LEU A 156 12.29 -10.38 -9.91
N ALA A 157 13.34 -10.85 -9.23
CA ALA A 157 14.69 -10.89 -9.80
C ALA A 157 14.86 -11.95 -10.91
N ASP A 158 13.97 -12.94 -10.97
CA ASP A 158 14.01 -14.01 -11.97
C ASP A 158 13.37 -13.60 -13.32
N PHE A 159 12.69 -12.46 -13.37
CA PHE A 159 12.06 -11.93 -14.58
C PHE A 159 12.91 -10.88 -15.28
N LYS A 160 12.76 -10.82 -16.60
CA LYS A 160 13.17 -9.67 -17.42
C LYS A 160 11.92 -8.96 -17.89
N PHE A 161 11.82 -7.67 -17.58
CA PHE A 161 10.65 -6.86 -17.89
C PHE A 161 10.91 -5.94 -19.07
N ASP A 162 9.95 -5.88 -19.99
CA ASP A 162 9.92 -4.89 -21.06
C ASP A 162 9.38 -3.55 -20.55
N ALA A 163 8.40 -3.62 -19.63
CA ALA A 163 7.86 -2.46 -18.94
C ALA A 163 7.59 -2.74 -17.45
N GLY A 164 7.73 -1.70 -16.62
CA GLY A 164 7.41 -1.77 -15.20
C GLY A 164 6.70 -0.50 -14.73
N PHE A 165 5.51 -0.66 -14.16
CA PHE A 165 4.73 0.45 -13.62
C PHE A 165 4.68 0.38 -12.10
N PHE A 166 5.29 1.39 -11.48
CA PHE A 166 5.47 1.46 -10.03
C PHE A 166 4.60 2.54 -9.43
N ARG A 167 3.98 2.23 -8.28
CA ARG A 167 3.41 3.27 -7.43
C ARG A 167 4.56 3.92 -6.67
N ARG A 168 4.52 5.24 -6.51
CA ARG A 168 5.41 5.91 -5.56
C ARG A 168 5.06 5.46 -4.13
N GLY A 169 5.80 4.49 -3.61
CA GLY A 169 5.84 4.17 -2.18
C GLY A 169 6.54 5.28 -1.41
N ILE A 170 6.06 5.59 -0.21
CA ILE A 170 6.70 6.60 0.67
C ILE A 170 8.00 6.06 1.31
N HIS A 171 8.28 4.76 1.17
CA HIS A 171 9.53 4.15 1.62
C HIS A 171 10.00 3.13 0.58
N GLN A 172 10.98 3.54 -0.23
CA GLN A 172 11.99 2.65 -0.81
C GLN A 172 13.26 2.81 0.02
#